data_AF-A0A059KS49-F1
#
_entry.id   AF-A0A059KS49-F1
#
_cell.length_a   1.000
_cell.length_b   1.000
_cell.length_c   1.000
_cell.angle_alpha   90.00
_cell.angle_beta   90.00
_cell.angle_gamma   90.00
#
_symmetry.space_group_name_H-M   'P 1'
#
loop_
_entity.id
_entity.type
_entity.pdbx_description
1 polymer ?
#
loop_
_entity_poly.entity_id
_entity_poly.type
_entity_poly.pdbx_seq_one_letter_code
_entity_poly.pdbx_strand_id
1 'polypeptide(L)'
;MPKTATATVPDIDDDAQPAGAPKPDLVDSVTAYLCALVPELSLRPEVLEQLQERLREEFGGVHGRQYVRSKAALDQVKLLAQARAMLKTKSPTTVARELGISRSKAYSIRAAMRSCDAAE
;
A
#
# COMPACT_ATOMS: atom_id res chain seq x y z
N MET A 1 19.50 16.24 38.52
CA MET A 1 19.58 16.07 37.05
C MET A 1 18.57 15.01 36.65
N PRO A 2 17.45 15.36 36.00
CA PRO A 2 16.41 14.40 35.65
C PRO A 2 16.82 13.59 34.41
N LYS A 3 16.72 12.26 34.51
CA LYS A 3 16.89 11.31 33.41
C LYS A 3 15.69 11.44 32.48
N THR A 4 15.93 11.79 31.22
CA THR A 4 14.93 11.76 30.15
C THR A 4 14.49 10.32 29.92
N ALA A 5 13.20 10.05 30.18
CA ALA A 5 12.55 8.81 29.81
C ALA A 5 12.40 8.79 28.29
N THR A 6 13.07 7.85 27.62
CA THR A 6 12.77 7.48 26.24
C THR A 6 11.38 6.87 26.22
N ALA A 7 10.41 7.54 25.60
CA ALA A 7 9.11 6.96 25.33
C ALA A 7 9.30 5.82 24.31
N THR A 8 9.35 4.59 24.80
CA THR A 8 9.20 3.39 23.99
C THR A 8 7.81 3.44 23.37
N VAL A 9 7.74 3.70 22.07
CA VAL A 9 6.52 3.47 21.28
C VAL A 9 6.19 1.99 21.43
N PRO A 10 4.98 1.61 21.88
CA PRO A 10 4.63 0.21 21.95
C PRO A 10 4.68 -0.37 20.54
N ASP A 11 5.51 -1.39 20.36
CA ASP A 11 5.46 -2.29 19.22
C ASP A 11 4.05 -2.89 19.23
N ILE A 12 3.24 -2.50 18.25
CA ILE A 12 1.92 -3.09 18.05
C ILE A 12 2.21 -4.43 17.37
N ASP A 13 2.42 -5.47 18.18
CA ASP A 13 2.36 -6.86 17.75
C ASP A 13 0.96 -7.14 17.16
N ASP A 14 0.81 -6.94 15.84
CA ASP A 14 -0.43 -7.16 15.06
C ASP A 14 -0.67 -8.65 14.76
N ASP A 15 -0.31 -9.55 15.68
CA ASP A 15 -0.55 -11.00 15.54
C ASP A 15 -1.52 -11.55 16.61
N ALA A 16 -2.15 -10.67 17.40
CA ALA A 16 -3.12 -11.05 18.41
C ALA A 16 -4.51 -10.43 18.17
N GLN A 17 -5.14 -10.70 17.02
CA GLN A 17 -6.57 -10.43 16.85
C GLN A 17 -7.29 -11.71 16.40
N PRO A 18 -8.33 -12.16 17.13
CA PRO A 18 -9.01 -13.42 16.85
C PRO A 18 -9.66 -13.41 15.46
N ALA A 19 -9.48 -14.53 14.74
CA ALA A 19 -10.14 -14.81 13.47
C ALA A 19 -11.66 -14.70 13.64
N GLY A 20 -12.25 -13.56 13.27
CA GLY A 20 -13.70 -13.35 13.35
C GLY A 20 -14.19 -11.92 13.59
N ALA A 21 -13.33 -10.98 13.99
CA ALA A 21 -13.74 -9.57 14.03
C ALA A 21 -13.77 -9.01 12.59
N PRO A 22 -14.90 -8.47 12.09
CA PRO A 22 -14.92 -7.81 10.78
C PRO A 22 -13.93 -6.65 10.84
N LYS A 23 -12.86 -6.75 10.04
CA LYS A 23 -11.88 -5.68 9.92
C LYS A 23 -12.64 -4.42 9.47
N PRO A 24 -12.46 -3.26 10.15
CA PRO A 24 -13.13 -2.03 9.73
C PRO A 24 -12.79 -1.76 8.27
N ASP A 25 -13.81 -1.41 7.49
CA ASP A 25 -13.61 -1.10 6.08
C ASP A 25 -12.56 0.03 5.97
N LEU A 26 -11.71 -0.03 4.95
CA LEU A 26 -10.75 1.03 4.68
C LEU A 26 -11.50 2.36 4.50
N VAL A 27 -12.68 2.30 3.88
CA VAL A 27 -13.58 3.43 3.74
C VAL A 27 -13.96 4.02 5.09
N ASP A 28 -14.33 3.19 6.06
CA ASP A 28 -14.70 3.65 7.40
C ASP A 28 -13.50 4.28 8.11
N SER A 29 -12.32 3.69 7.96
CA SER A 29 -11.07 4.18 8.56
C SER A 29 -10.66 5.54 7.98
N VAL A 30 -10.75 5.71 6.66
CA VAL A 30 -10.46 6.97 5.97
C VAL A 30 -11.50 8.03 6.30
N THR A 31 -12.78 7.66 6.35
CA THR A 31 -13.86 8.59 6.72
C THR A 31 -13.68 9.09 8.14
N ALA A 32 -13.37 8.21 9.10
CA ALA A 32 -13.09 8.59 10.48
C ALA A 32 -11.89 9.54 10.59
N TYR A 33 -10.81 9.28 9.84
CA TYR A 33 -9.66 10.18 9.79
C TYR A 33 -10.01 11.56 9.23
N LEU A 34 -10.81 11.62 8.15
CA LEU A 34 -11.23 12.89 7.56
C LEU A 34 -12.14 13.69 8.51
N CYS A 35 -13.04 13.02 9.23
CA CYS A 35 -13.85 13.64 10.27
C CYS A 35 -13.00 14.16 11.45
N ALA A 36 -11.91 13.48 11.79
CA ALA A 36 -11.00 13.96 12.82
C ALA A 36 -10.21 15.21 12.38
N LEU A 37 -9.90 15.34 11.09
CA LEU A 37 -9.22 16.51 10.52
C LEU A 37 -10.14 17.69 10.27
N VAL A 38 -11.39 17.43 9.86
CA VAL A 38 -12.39 18.44 9.53
C VAL A 38 -13.70 18.06 10.23
N PRO A 39 -13.87 18.43 11.51
CA PRO A 39 -15.04 18.07 12.31
C PRO A 39 -16.37 18.54 11.71
N GLU A 40 -16.33 19.60 10.89
CA GLU A 40 -17.50 20.15 10.18
C GLU A 40 -18.12 19.14 9.21
N LEU A 41 -17.35 18.15 8.74
CA LEU A 41 -17.86 17.06 7.92
C LEU A 41 -18.84 16.17 8.69
N SER A 42 -18.61 15.98 10.00
CA SER A 42 -19.51 15.19 10.85
C SER A 42 -20.83 15.89 11.13
N LEU A 43 -20.89 17.21 10.96
CA LEU A 43 -22.10 18.02 11.12
C LEU A 43 -23.00 18.01 9.88
N ARG A 44 -22.54 17.41 8.77
CA ARG A 44 -23.23 17.39 7.48
C ARG A 44 -23.39 15.95 6.97
N PRO A 45 -24.42 15.22 7.44
CA PRO A 45 -24.57 13.80 7.13
C PRO A 45 -24.71 13.53 5.63
N GLU A 46 -25.31 14.45 4.86
CA GLU A 46 -25.48 14.29 3.41
C GLU A 46 -24.13 14.35 2.66
N VAL A 47 -23.18 15.14 3.18
CA VAL A 47 -21.82 15.24 2.62
C VAL A 47 -21.00 14.02 3.00
N LEU A 48 -21.20 13.49 4.22
CA LEU A 48 -20.52 12.29 4.71
C LEU A 48 -20.92 11.06 3.89
N GLU A 49 -22.21 10.89 3.59
CA GLU A 49 -22.71 9.78 2.77
C GLU A 49 -22.11 9.84 1.35
N GLN A 50 -22.11 11.01 0.72
CA GLN A 50 -21.49 11.21 -0.60
C GLN A 50 -19.98 10.92 -0.57
N LEU A 51 -19.30 11.32 0.50
CA LEU A 51 -17.87 11.04 0.68
C LEU A 51 -17.62 9.53 0.79
N GLN A 52 -18.39 8.82 1.61
CA GLN A 52 -18.28 7.38 1.75
C GLN A 52 -18.55 6.64 0.44
N GLU A 53 -19.54 7.07 -0.33
CA GLU A 53 -19.85 6.48 -1.63
C GLU A 53 -18.70 6.65 -2.62
N ARG A 54 -18.13 7.87 -2.72
CA ARG A 54 -16.93 8.10 -3.55
C ARG A 54 -15.71 7.34 -3.08
N LEU A 55 -15.52 7.20 -1.76
CA LEU A 55 -14.45 6.38 -1.22
C LEU A 55 -14.66 4.90 -1.57
N ARG A 56 -15.90 4.38 -1.55
CA ARG A 56 -16.19 3.01 -2.01
C ARG A 56 -15.97 2.84 -3.50
N GLU A 57 -16.27 3.83 -4.34
CA GLU A 57 -15.95 3.76 -5.77
C GLU A 57 -14.43 3.72 -6.01
N GLU A 58 -13.68 4.60 -5.34
CA GLU A 58 -12.23 4.72 -5.51
C GLU A 58 -11.47 3.53 -4.90
N PHE A 59 -11.89 3.07 -3.72
CA PHE A 59 -11.20 2.03 -2.94
C PHE A 59 -11.84 0.64 -3.04
N GLY A 60 -13.07 0.52 -3.54
CA GLY A 60 -13.80 -0.75 -3.68
C GLY A 60 -13.31 -1.65 -4.81
N GLY A 61 -12.23 -1.28 -5.49
CA GLY A 61 -11.57 -2.15 -6.48
C GLY A 61 -12.27 -2.19 -7.84
N VAL A 62 -13.26 -1.32 -8.10
CA VAL A 62 -13.96 -1.20 -9.40
C VAL A 62 -12.97 -0.94 -10.56
N HIS A 63 -11.81 -0.35 -10.27
CA HIS A 63 -10.73 -0.12 -11.24
C HIS A 63 -9.59 -1.15 -11.21
N GLY A 64 -9.77 -2.33 -10.59
CA GLY A 64 -8.77 -3.40 -10.57
C GLY A 64 -7.48 -3.06 -9.80
N ARG A 65 -7.47 -1.97 -9.02
CA ARG A 65 -6.32 -1.54 -8.22
C ARG A 65 -6.43 -2.12 -6.81
N GLN A 66 -5.56 -3.08 -6.49
CA GLN A 66 -5.46 -3.60 -5.12
C GLN A 66 -4.89 -2.53 -4.18
N TYR A 67 -5.55 -2.34 -3.05
CA TYR A 67 -5.06 -1.49 -1.98
C TYR A 67 -3.75 -2.02 -1.41
N VAL A 68 -2.75 -1.13 -1.30
CA VAL A 68 -1.44 -1.47 -0.75
C VAL A 68 -1.46 -1.24 0.76
N ARG A 69 -1.60 -2.33 1.52
CA ARG A 69 -1.86 -2.32 2.97
C ARG A 69 -0.71 -1.83 3.85
N SER A 70 0.48 -1.62 3.31
CA SER A 70 1.63 -1.17 4.09
C SER A 70 2.62 -0.37 3.25
N LYS A 71 3.37 0.50 3.92
CA LYS A 71 4.47 1.25 3.30
C LYS A 71 5.52 0.31 2.68
N ALA A 72 5.84 -0.79 3.35
CA ALA A 72 6.75 -1.81 2.83
C ALA A 72 6.24 -2.44 1.52
N ALA A 73 4.94 -2.73 1.44
CA ALA A 73 4.32 -3.22 0.22
C ALA A 73 4.34 -2.14 -0.89
N LEU A 74 4.17 -0.86 -0.55
CA LEU A 74 4.25 0.25 -1.51
C LEU A 74 5.65 0.40 -2.09
N ASP A 75 6.67 0.35 -1.24
CA ASP A 75 8.07 0.44 -1.67
C ASP A 75 8.44 -0.77 -2.55
N GLN A 76 7.89 -1.95 -2.24
CA GLN A 76 8.05 -3.13 -3.09
C GLN A 76 7.34 -2.97 -4.46
N VAL A 77 6.13 -2.42 -4.51
CA VAL A 77 5.41 -2.14 -5.76
C VAL A 77 6.17 -1.11 -6.61
N LYS A 78 6.68 -0.03 -5.99
CA LYS A 78 7.50 0.99 -6.66
C LYS A 78 8.79 0.40 -7.22
N LEU A 79 9.49 -0.40 -6.43
CA LEU A 79 10.71 -1.10 -6.84
C LEU A 79 10.43 -2.03 -8.03
N LEU A 80 9.33 -2.78 -7.99
CA LEU A 80 8.93 -3.65 -9.10
C LEU A 80 8.60 -2.86 -10.36
N ALA A 81 7.87 -1.74 -10.25
CA ALA A 81 7.55 -0.87 -11.38
C ALA A 81 8.83 -0.29 -12.01
N GLN A 82 9.76 0.20 -11.18
CA GLN A 82 11.05 0.73 -11.63
C GLN A 82 11.90 -0.35 -12.29
N ALA A 83 12.01 -1.54 -11.69
CA ALA A 83 12.73 -2.66 -12.26
C ALA A 83 12.15 -3.08 -13.63
N ARG A 84 10.82 -3.15 -13.75
CA ARG A 84 10.15 -3.46 -15.02
C ARG A 84 10.45 -2.41 -16.10
N ALA A 85 10.39 -1.12 -15.76
CA ALA A 85 10.70 -0.05 -16.70
C ALA A 85 12.15 -0.12 -17.20
N MET A 86 13.10 -0.37 -16.30
CA MET A 86 14.52 -0.48 -16.67
C MET A 86 14.83 -1.74 -17.47
N LEU A 87 14.16 -2.87 -17.18
CA LEU A 87 14.34 -4.13 -17.90
C LEU A 87 13.89 -4.08 -19.37
N LYS A 88 13.13 -3.04 -19.78
CA LYS A 88 12.80 -2.80 -21.19
C LYS A 88 14.02 -2.40 -22.03
N THR A 89 15.02 -1.76 -21.41
CA THR A 89 16.19 -1.20 -22.11
C THR A 89 17.53 -1.70 -21.58
N LYS A 90 17.57 -2.24 -20.36
CA LYS A 90 18.80 -2.69 -19.67
C LYS A 90 18.77 -4.19 -19.36
N SER A 91 19.96 -4.75 -19.18
CA SER A 91 20.12 -6.15 -18.79
C SER A 91 19.76 -6.39 -17.31
N PRO A 92 19.30 -7.61 -16.92
CA PRO A 92 18.98 -7.94 -15.52
C PRO A 92 20.14 -7.72 -14.54
N THR A 93 21.38 -7.95 -14.98
CA THR A 93 22.56 -7.76 -14.13
C THR A 93 22.82 -6.28 -13.85
N THR A 94 22.64 -5.42 -14.85
CA THR A 94 22.71 -3.96 -14.70
C THR A 94 21.61 -3.45 -13.77
N VAL A 95 20.35 -3.90 -13.97
CA VAL A 95 19.21 -3.51 -13.13
C VAL A 95 19.40 -3.96 -11.68
N ALA A 96 19.91 -5.18 -11.46
CA ALA A 96 20.21 -5.69 -10.12
C ALA A 96 21.20 -4.80 -9.37
N ARG A 97 22.26 -4.37 -10.05
CA ARG A 97 23.29 -3.48 -9.48
C ARG A 97 22.75 -2.08 -9.20
N GLU A 98 21.99 -1.50 -10.11
CA GLU A 98 21.47 -0.13 -9.97
C GLU A 98 20.36 -0.02 -8.91
N LEU A 99 19.51 -1.05 -8.76
CA LEU A 99 18.42 -1.06 -7.79
C LEU A 99 18.76 -1.76 -6.46
N GLY A 100 19.99 -2.26 -6.30
CA GLY A 100 20.43 -2.94 -5.08
C GLY A 100 19.66 -4.24 -4.78
N ILE A 101 19.13 -4.92 -5.82
CA ILE A 101 18.40 -6.18 -5.68
C ILE A 101 19.26 -7.38 -6.06
N SER A 102 18.90 -8.57 -5.59
CA SER A 102 19.60 -9.79 -6.01
C SER A 102 19.43 -10.03 -7.51
N ARG A 103 20.45 -10.61 -8.16
CA ARG A 103 20.38 -10.98 -9.58
C ARG A 103 19.20 -11.91 -9.84
N SER A 104 19.01 -12.91 -8.97
CA SER A 104 17.89 -13.86 -9.06
C SER A 104 16.55 -13.13 -9.11
N LYS A 105 16.34 -12.12 -8.26
CA LYS A 105 15.11 -11.31 -8.26
C LYS A 105 14.93 -10.54 -9.57
N ALA A 106 15.99 -9.95 -10.12
CA ALA A 106 15.92 -9.27 -11.43
C ALA A 106 15.57 -10.25 -12.58
N TYR A 107 16.11 -11.47 -12.56
CA TYR A 107 15.75 -12.51 -13.54
C TYR A 107 14.30 -12.99 -13.38
N SER A 108 13.83 -13.21 -12.15
CA SER A 108 12.44 -13.57 -11.89
C SER A 108 11.46 -12.51 -12.37
N ILE A 109 11.77 -11.22 -12.15
CA ILE A 109 10.94 -10.11 -12.65
C ILE A 109 10.89 -10.13 -14.18
N ARG A 110 12.03 -10.33 -14.86
CA ARG A 110 12.07 -10.41 -16.33
C ARG A 110 11.29 -11.62 -16.87
N ALA A 111 11.36 -12.76 -16.19
CA ALA A 111 10.58 -13.94 -16.55
C ALA A 111 9.07 -13.67 -16.42
N ALA A 112 8.65 -13.03 -15.32
CA ALA A 112 7.25 -12.65 -15.09
C ALA A 112 6.73 -11.63 -16.13
N MET A 113 7.58 -10.70 -16.60
CA MET A 113 7.21 -9.79 -17.68
C MET A 113 6.88 -10.55 -18.97
N ARG A 114 7.76 -11.49 -19.37
CA ARG A 114 7.55 -12.29 -20.58
C ARG A 114 6.29 -13.15 -20.54
N SER A 115 5.91 -13.66 -19.37
CA SER A 115 4.66 -14.43 -19.22
C SER A 115 3.40 -13.58 -19.30
N CYS A 116 3.48 -12.31 -18.88
CA CYS A 116 2.35 -11.38 -19.01
C CYS A 116 2.21 -10.86 -20.45
N ASP A 117 3.33 -10.53 -21.10
CA ASP A 117 3.33 -10.07 -22.51
C ASP A 117 2.90 -11.17 -23.50
N ALA A 118 2.97 -12.45 -23.11
CA ALA A 118 2.52 -13.58 -23.93
C ALA A 118 1.04 -13.95 -23.71
N ALA A 119 0.37 -13.30 -22.77
CA ALA A 119 -1.03 -13.56 -22.42
C ALA A 119 -1.99 -12.46 -22.93
N GLU A 120 -1.47 -11.42 -23.59
CA GLU A 120 -2.19 -10.41 -24.37
C GLU A 120 -2.08 -10.70 -25.87
#